data_AF-A0A6I1DV65-F1
#
_entry.id   AF-A0A6I1DV65-F1
#
_cell.length_a   1.000
_cell.length_b   1.000
_cell.length_c   1.000
_cell.angle_alpha   90.00
_cell.angle_beta   90.00
_cell.angle_gamma   90.00
#
_symmetry.space_group_name_H-M   'P 1'
#
loop_
_entity.id
_entity.type
_entity.pdbx_description
1 polymer ?
#
loop_
_entity_poly.entity_id
_entity_poly.type
_entity_poly.pdbx_seq_one_letter_code
_entity_poly.pdbx_strand_id
1 'polypeptide(L)'
;MEKIFNILKNFVDNIANWLEFIGFIITIITAVKVFVIDGKILDFKKKHLFQVRSKEHIEELEKILSKISKYISDFDNKKIELKNEIKKSEEIAKSIKKKLFKKDNSNTKALIKEAKKIEKLPDDIAKLSLFKKHYHKLLKSNEFNEEIVSDYYVKLSGLITSLTELRKDNAKSINV
;
A
#
# COMPACT_ATOMS: atom_id res chain seq x y z
N MET A 1 -42.27 -56.31 25.03
CA MET A 1 -42.30 -54.84 24.96
C MET A 1 -40.89 -54.22 24.96
N GLU A 2 -39.96 -54.66 25.81
CA GLU A 2 -38.58 -54.10 25.87
C GLU A 2 -37.81 -54.11 24.54
N LYS A 3 -37.91 -55.17 23.73
CA LYS A 3 -37.23 -55.23 22.42
C LYS A 3 -37.69 -54.14 21.46
N ILE A 4 -39.00 -53.87 21.40
CA ILE A 4 -39.58 -52.83 20.54
C ILE A 4 -39.15 -51.44 21.02
N PHE A 5 -39.11 -51.24 22.34
CA PHE A 5 -38.64 -49.99 22.95
C PHE A 5 -37.16 -49.71 22.65
N ASN A 6 -36.28 -50.72 22.75
CA ASN A 6 -34.86 -50.56 22.42
C ASN A 6 -34.60 -50.30 20.94
N ILE A 7 -35.39 -50.90 20.03
CA ILE A 7 -35.30 -50.62 18.59
C ILE A 7 -35.70 -49.17 18.30
N LEU A 8 -36.79 -48.69 18.89
CA LEU A 8 -37.23 -47.29 18.77
C LEU A 8 -36.20 -46.32 19.34
N LYS A 9 -35.62 -46.62 20.51
CA LYS A 9 -34.59 -45.81 21.14
C LYS A 9 -33.34 -45.69 20.25
N ASN A 10 -32.83 -46.81 19.74
CA ASN A 10 -31.67 -46.80 18.84
C ASN A 10 -31.96 -46.05 17.52
N PHE A 11 -33.20 -46.08 17.02
CA PHE A 11 -33.59 -45.34 15.82
C PHE A 11 -33.62 -43.83 16.07
N VAL A 12 -34.20 -43.41 17.20
CA VAL A 12 -34.23 -42.00 17.63
C VAL A 12 -32.82 -41.47 17.87
N ASP A 13 -31.97 -42.24 18.57
CA ASP A 13 -30.58 -41.86 18.85
C ASP A 13 -29.76 -41.75 17.55
N ASN A 14 -29.98 -42.63 16.57
CA ASN A 14 -29.34 -42.53 15.26
C ASN A 14 -29.79 -41.30 14.46
N ILE A 15 -31.08 -40.96 14.49
CA ILE A 15 -31.59 -39.74 13.84
C ILE A 15 -31.01 -38.50 14.51
N ALA A 16 -30.96 -38.47 15.85
CA ALA A 16 -30.40 -37.36 16.61
C ALA A 16 -28.93 -37.14 16.26
N ASN A 17 -28.11 -38.21 16.25
CA ASN A 17 -26.70 -38.13 15.84
C ASN A 17 -26.53 -37.66 14.38
N TRP A 18 -27.42 -38.10 13.48
CA TRP A 18 -27.38 -37.69 12.08
C TRP A 18 -27.74 -36.21 11.90
N LEU A 19 -28.75 -35.72 12.62
CA LEU A 19 -29.14 -34.31 12.66
C LEU A 19 -28.05 -33.44 13.28
N GLU A 20 -27.40 -33.90 14.35
CA GLU A 20 -26.30 -33.19 15.00
C GLU A 20 -25.11 -33.05 14.04
N PHE A 21 -24.76 -34.13 13.33
CA PHE A 21 -23.71 -34.11 12.31
C PHE A 21 -24.02 -33.15 11.15
N ILE A 22 -25.26 -33.14 10.64
CA ILE A 22 -25.69 -32.20 9.60
C ILE A 22 -25.65 -30.77 10.12
N GLY A 23 -26.15 -30.53 11.33
CA GLY A 23 -26.11 -29.23 11.99
C GLY A 23 -24.69 -28.70 12.10
N PHE A 24 -23.75 -29.54 12.52
CA PHE A 24 -22.34 -29.22 12.62
C PHE A 24 -21.72 -28.86 11.25
N ILE A 25 -22.02 -29.62 10.20
CA ILE A 25 -21.56 -29.32 8.84
C ILE A 25 -22.09 -27.96 8.37
N ILE A 26 -23.38 -27.67 8.59
CA ILE A 26 -23.99 -26.39 8.22
C ILE A 26 -23.31 -25.25 8.99
N THR A 27 -22.98 -25.43 10.27
CA THR A 27 -22.26 -24.43 11.06
C THR A 27 -20.86 -24.17 10.48
N ILE A 28 -20.11 -25.21 10.12
CA ILE A 28 -18.78 -25.06 9.49
C ILE A 28 -18.88 -24.30 8.17
N ILE A 29 -19.80 -24.69 7.29
CA ILE A 29 -20.00 -24.03 5.99
C ILE A 29 -20.37 -22.56 6.19
N THR A 30 -21.26 -22.28 7.15
CA THR A 30 -21.68 -20.91 7.48
C THR A 30 -20.51 -20.08 8.00
N ALA A 31 -19.71 -20.63 8.91
CA ALA A 31 -18.53 -19.94 9.45
C ALA A 31 -17.51 -19.60 8.35
N VAL A 32 -17.21 -20.55 7.46
CA VAL A 32 -16.32 -20.32 6.31
C VAL A 32 -16.89 -19.23 5.40
N LYS A 33 -18.19 -19.27 5.12
CA LYS A 33 -18.86 -18.27 4.25
C LYS A 33 -18.82 -16.87 4.87
N VAL A 34 -19.10 -16.75 6.17
CA VAL A 34 -19.03 -15.47 6.91
C VAL A 34 -17.61 -14.91 6.86
N PHE A 35 -16.60 -15.74 7.12
CA PHE A 35 -15.21 -15.31 7.07
C PHE A 35 -14.80 -14.79 5.67
N VAL A 36 -15.26 -15.45 4.60
CA VAL A 36 -15.03 -14.99 3.23
C VAL A 36 -15.76 -13.68 2.93
N ILE A 37 -17.00 -13.51 3.41
CA ILE A 37 -17.78 -12.27 3.25
C ILE A 37 -17.11 -11.11 3.98
N ASP A 38 -16.66 -11.31 5.22
CA ASP A 38 -15.96 -10.27 5.99
C ASP A 38 -14.67 -9.81 5.29
N GLY A 39 -13.92 -10.75 4.71
CA GLY A 39 -12.76 -10.43 3.87
C GLY A 39 -13.13 -9.57 2.66
N LYS A 40 -14.21 -9.93 1.95
CA LYS A 40 -14.71 -9.14 0.81
C LYS A 40 -15.19 -7.75 1.24
N ILE A 41 -15.89 -7.61 2.37
CA ILE A 41 -16.36 -6.31 2.90
C ILE A 41 -15.17 -5.39 3.21
N LEU A 42 -14.12 -5.93 3.83
CA LEU A 42 -12.87 -5.19 4.09
C LEU A 42 -12.23 -4.70 2.80
N ASP A 43 -12.20 -5.53 1.77
CA ASP A 43 -11.66 -5.19 0.46
C ASP A 43 -12.50 -4.12 -0.24
N PHE A 44 -13.83 -4.24 -0.22
CA PHE A 44 -14.74 -3.21 -0.73
C PHE A 44 -14.56 -1.86 -0.01
N LYS A 45 -14.45 -1.88 1.33
CA LYS A 45 -14.23 -0.66 2.13
C LYS A 45 -12.91 0.03 1.76
N LYS A 46 -11.83 -0.73 1.55
CA LYS A 46 -10.54 -0.19 1.08
C LYS A 46 -10.64 0.41 -0.31
N LYS A 47 -11.30 -0.28 -1.24
CA LYS A 47 -11.52 0.18 -2.62
C LYS A 47 -12.33 1.48 -2.66
N HIS A 48 -13.41 1.55 -1.87
CA HIS A 48 -14.25 2.74 -1.75
C HIS A 48 -13.50 3.93 -1.12
N LEU A 49 -12.79 3.71 0.01
CA LEU A 49 -11.97 4.75 0.64
C LEU A 49 -10.85 5.26 -0.29
N PHE A 50 -10.26 4.36 -1.09
CA PHE A 50 -9.30 4.74 -2.11
C PHE A 50 -9.95 5.63 -3.17
N GLN A 51 -11.10 5.27 -3.73
CA GLN A 51 -11.77 6.08 -4.74
C GLN A 51 -12.06 7.51 -4.27
N VAL A 52 -12.64 7.66 -3.08
CA VAL A 52 -13.02 8.98 -2.53
C VAL A 52 -11.81 9.91 -2.40
N ARG A 53 -10.66 9.39 -1.96
CA ARG A 53 -9.46 10.19 -1.66
C ARG A 53 -8.37 10.15 -2.74
N SER A 54 -8.49 9.26 -3.71
CA SER A 54 -7.48 9.08 -4.77
C SER A 54 -7.32 10.32 -5.64
N LYS A 55 -8.40 11.06 -5.88
CA LYS A 55 -8.37 12.30 -6.67
C LYS A 55 -7.43 13.34 -6.04
N GLU A 56 -7.65 13.66 -4.77
CA GLU A 56 -6.83 14.64 -4.03
C GLU A 56 -5.37 14.20 -3.97
N HIS A 57 -5.11 12.93 -3.67
CA HIS A 57 -3.75 12.40 -3.64
C HIS A 57 -3.05 12.44 -5.01
N ILE A 58 -3.76 12.17 -6.11
CA ILE A 58 -3.20 12.30 -7.47
C ILE A 58 -2.87 13.77 -7.76
N GLU A 59 -3.79 14.69 -7.50
CA GLU A 59 -3.57 16.13 -7.72
C GLU A 59 -2.41 16.69 -6.88
N GLU A 60 -2.25 16.23 -5.64
CA GLU A 60 -1.11 16.59 -4.80
C GLU A 60 0.22 16.06 -5.37
N LEU A 61 0.26 14.80 -5.81
CA LEU A 61 1.45 14.21 -6.41
C LEU A 61 1.80 14.89 -7.75
N GLU A 62 0.82 15.26 -8.57
CA GLU A 62 1.02 16.02 -9.81
C GLU A 62 1.60 17.42 -9.53
N LYS A 63 1.11 18.12 -8.51
CA LYS A 63 1.68 19.40 -8.07
C LYS A 63 3.13 19.24 -7.64
N ILE A 64 3.45 18.19 -6.90
CA ILE A 64 4.82 17.90 -6.47
C ILE A 64 5.71 17.55 -7.67
N LEU A 65 5.22 16.72 -8.60
CA LEU A 65 5.94 16.36 -9.83
C LEU A 65 6.29 17.61 -10.65
N SER A 66 5.36 18.55 -10.79
CA SER A 66 5.59 19.83 -11.47
C SER A 66 6.68 20.66 -10.78
N LYS A 67 6.69 20.73 -9.45
CA LYS A 67 7.73 21.43 -8.69
C LYS A 67 9.10 20.77 -8.83
N ILE A 68 9.15 19.43 -8.73
CA ILE A 68 10.39 18.67 -8.94
C ILE A 68 10.94 18.96 -10.34
N SER A 69 10.09 18.93 -11.37
CA SER A 69 10.49 19.27 -12.74
C SER A 69 11.11 20.67 -12.86
N LYS A 70 10.53 21.66 -12.16
CA LYS A 70 11.07 23.04 -12.13
C LYS A 70 12.38 23.16 -11.38
N TYR A 71 12.59 22.34 -10.36
CA TYR A 71 13.81 22.38 -9.56
C TYR A 71 14.93 21.55 -10.16
N ILE A 72 14.64 20.56 -11.00
CA ILE A 72 15.67 19.81 -11.75
C ILE A 72 16.46 20.75 -12.66
N SER A 73 15.81 21.70 -13.35
CA SER A 73 16.51 22.65 -14.23
C SER A 73 17.47 23.61 -13.52
N ASP A 74 17.36 23.73 -12.20
CA ASP A 74 18.25 24.52 -11.34
C ASP A 74 18.72 23.68 -10.15
N PHE A 75 19.15 22.45 -10.44
CA PHE A 75 19.40 21.41 -9.46
C PHE A 75 20.33 21.87 -8.34
N ASP A 76 21.45 22.52 -8.66
CA ASP A 76 22.47 22.90 -7.68
C ASP A 76 21.98 23.93 -6.66
N ASN A 77 21.15 24.87 -7.08
CA ASN A 77 20.60 25.90 -6.19
C ASN A 77 19.31 25.46 -5.49
N LYS A 78 18.67 24.38 -5.94
CA LYS A 78 17.36 23.91 -5.45
C LYS A 78 17.41 22.56 -4.74
N LYS A 79 18.58 22.08 -4.32
CA LYS A 79 18.75 20.78 -3.65
C LYS A 79 17.87 20.62 -2.40
N ILE A 80 17.75 21.66 -1.58
CA ILE A 80 16.96 21.63 -0.33
C ILE A 80 15.47 21.55 -0.67
N GLU A 81 14.99 22.38 -1.59
CA GLU A 81 13.61 22.37 -2.04
C GLU A 81 13.23 21.04 -2.72
N LEU A 82 14.12 20.47 -3.53
CA LEU A 82 13.96 19.13 -4.11
C LEU A 82 13.80 18.08 -3.02
N LYS A 83 14.70 18.05 -2.03
CA LYS A 83 14.64 17.09 -0.93
C LYS A 83 13.31 17.22 -0.15
N ASN A 84 12.85 18.44 0.09
CA ASN A 84 11.58 18.70 0.78
C ASN A 84 10.37 18.20 -0.03
N GLU A 85 10.33 18.44 -1.34
CA GLU A 85 9.23 17.96 -2.18
C GLU A 85 9.24 16.42 -2.35
N ILE A 86 10.42 15.80 -2.41
CA ILE A 86 10.58 14.34 -2.41
C ILE A 86 10.09 13.72 -1.09
N LYS A 87 10.40 14.36 0.05
CA LYS A 87 9.89 13.92 1.36
C LYS A 87 8.37 14.00 1.45
N LYS A 88 7.77 15.10 0.98
CA LYS A 88 6.30 15.27 0.93
C LYS A 88 5.65 14.17 0.08
N SER A 89 6.18 13.91 -1.10
CA SER A 89 5.65 12.85 -1.98
C SER A 89 5.88 11.44 -1.41
N GLU A 90 6.95 11.20 -0.66
CA GLU A 90 7.14 9.94 0.08
C GLU A 90 6.06 9.73 1.16
N GLU A 91 5.73 10.77 1.94
CA GLU A 91 4.68 10.70 2.96
C GLU A 91 3.31 10.40 2.35
N ILE A 92 2.98 11.06 1.23
CA ILE A 92 1.78 10.78 0.46
C ILE A 92 1.80 9.34 -0.05
N ALA A 93 2.91 8.87 -0.63
CA ALA A 93 3.05 7.50 -1.10
C ALA A 93 2.90 6.46 0.02
N LYS A 94 3.41 6.73 1.24
CA LYS A 94 3.20 5.89 2.43
C LYS A 94 1.73 5.84 2.83
N SER A 95 1.03 6.97 2.79
CA SER A 95 -0.42 7.06 3.06
C SER A 95 -1.24 6.25 2.06
N ILE A 96 -0.92 6.37 0.77
CA ILE A 96 -1.58 5.64 -0.32
C ILE A 96 -1.32 4.14 -0.18
N LYS A 97 -0.08 3.73 0.10
CA LYS A 97 0.30 2.31 0.26
C LYS A 97 -0.51 1.59 1.34
N LYS A 98 -0.87 2.27 2.43
CA LYS A 98 -1.71 1.70 3.50
C LYS A 98 -3.15 1.41 3.04
N LYS A 99 -3.61 2.10 2.00
CA LYS A 99 -4.99 2.05 1.48
C LYS A 99 -5.12 1.17 0.23
N LEU A 100 -4.04 1.01 -0.53
CA LEU A 100 -3.97 0.13 -1.70
C LEU A 100 -3.85 -1.35 -1.33
N PHE A 101 -4.33 -2.22 -2.22
CA PHE A 101 -4.11 -3.65 -2.12
C PHE A 101 -2.64 -4.01 -2.29
N LYS A 102 -2.22 -5.15 -1.73
CA LYS A 102 -0.82 -5.62 -1.81
C LYS A 102 -0.32 -5.73 -3.26
N LYS A 103 -1.20 -6.12 -4.20
CA LYS A 103 -0.89 -6.24 -5.63
C LYS A 103 -0.59 -4.90 -6.30
N ASP A 104 -1.20 -3.82 -5.84
CA ASP A 104 -1.10 -2.48 -6.45
C ASP A 104 -0.01 -1.61 -5.78
N ASN A 105 0.75 -2.19 -4.85
CA ASN A 105 1.74 -1.49 -4.03
C ASN A 105 3.16 -1.50 -4.61
N SER A 106 3.37 -2.00 -5.83
CA SER A 106 4.70 -2.06 -6.46
C SER A 106 5.31 -0.67 -6.63
N ASN A 107 4.56 0.25 -7.26
CA ASN A 107 5.04 1.59 -7.58
C ASN A 107 5.20 2.46 -6.34
N THR A 108 4.31 2.35 -5.35
CA THR A 108 4.48 3.04 -4.06
C THR A 108 5.72 2.53 -3.31
N LYS A 109 5.99 1.22 -3.31
CA LYS A 109 7.21 0.66 -2.70
C LYS A 109 8.47 1.13 -3.42
N ALA A 110 8.46 1.15 -4.75
CA ALA A 110 9.59 1.59 -5.56
C ALA A 110 9.92 3.06 -5.28
N LEU A 111 8.92 3.94 -5.26
CA LEU A 111 9.08 5.35 -4.96
C LEU A 111 9.62 5.59 -3.53
N ILE A 112 9.06 4.92 -2.52
CA ILE A 112 9.53 5.02 -1.13
C ILE A 112 10.98 4.54 -0.99
N LYS A 113 11.37 3.48 -1.70
CA LYS A 113 12.74 2.98 -1.70
C LYS A 113 13.70 4.01 -2.29
N GLU A 114 13.29 4.71 -3.34
CA GLU A 114 14.08 5.76 -3.97
C GLU A 114 14.20 7.01 -3.10
N ALA A 115 13.10 7.44 -2.47
CA ALA A 115 13.10 8.56 -1.51
C ALA A 115 14.12 8.35 -0.38
N LYS A 116 14.20 7.12 0.15
CA LYS A 116 15.14 6.76 1.22
C LYS A 116 16.61 6.84 0.81
N LYS A 117 16.94 6.75 -0.48
CA LYS A 117 18.31 6.98 -0.94
C LYS A 117 18.69 8.47 -0.81
N ILE A 118 17.70 9.35 -0.98
CA ILE A 118 17.84 10.81 -0.93
C ILE A 118 17.84 11.32 0.53
N GLU A 119 17.05 10.72 1.43
CA GLU A 119 17.02 11.09 2.85
C GLU A 119 18.34 10.80 3.61
N LYS A 120 19.18 9.89 3.12
CA LYS A 120 20.47 9.55 3.75
C LYS A 120 21.53 10.66 3.64
N LEU A 121 21.25 11.76 2.95
CA LEU A 121 22.14 12.91 2.93
C LEU A 121 22.00 13.74 4.21
N PRO A 122 23.09 13.97 4.96
CA PRO A 122 23.04 14.79 6.17
C PRO A 122 22.65 16.23 5.80
N ASP A 123 21.66 16.78 6.52
CA ASP A 123 21.14 18.15 6.33
C ASP A 123 22.12 19.26 6.75
N ASP A 124 23.27 18.91 7.34
CA ASP A 124 24.14 19.88 7.98
C ASP A 124 25.62 19.56 7.70
N ILE A 125 26.15 20.07 6.59
CA ILE A 125 27.58 20.01 6.26
C ILE A 125 28.39 20.83 7.30
N ALA A 126 27.76 21.80 7.97
CA ALA A 126 28.40 22.73 8.91
C ALA A 126 28.69 22.16 10.31
N LYS A 127 28.12 21.01 10.70
CA LYS A 127 28.29 20.39 12.04
C LYS A 127 29.15 19.12 12.05
N LEU A 128 29.84 18.81 10.96
CA LEU A 128 30.65 17.60 10.88
C LEU A 128 32.00 17.75 11.59
N SER A 129 32.06 17.28 12.84
CA SER A 129 33.29 17.00 13.58
C SER A 129 34.33 16.23 12.73
N LEU A 130 35.60 16.58 12.94
CA LEU A 130 36.82 16.15 12.27
C LEU A 130 36.95 14.63 12.04
N PHE A 131 36.21 13.80 12.79
CA PHE A 131 36.14 12.34 12.61
C PHE A 131 35.54 11.88 11.27
N LYS A 132 34.82 12.74 10.54
CA LYS A 132 34.08 12.34 9.33
C LYS A 132 34.89 12.45 8.03
N LYS A 133 36.14 12.94 8.07
CA LYS A 133 37.01 13.07 6.90
C LYS A 133 37.35 11.73 6.23
N HIS A 134 37.39 10.64 7.01
CA HIS A 134 37.59 9.28 6.49
C HIS A 134 36.30 8.65 5.95
N TYR A 135 35.15 8.92 6.58
CA TYR A 135 33.83 8.46 6.11
C TYR A 135 33.36 9.18 4.83
N HIS A 136 33.85 10.40 4.59
CA HIS A 136 33.50 11.20 3.41
C HIS A 136 33.93 10.54 2.09
N LYS A 137 34.94 9.67 2.12
CA LYS A 137 35.44 8.95 0.93
C LYS A 137 34.55 7.77 0.52
N LEU A 138 33.78 7.21 1.47
CA LEU A 138 32.75 6.19 1.23
C LEU A 138 31.36 6.81 0.97
N LEU A 139 31.10 8.03 1.48
CA LEU A 139 29.88 8.80 1.21
C LEU A 139 29.87 9.49 -0.15
N LYS A 140 31.04 9.72 -0.77
CA LYS A 140 31.17 10.36 -2.08
C LYS A 140 30.53 9.58 -3.24
N SER A 141 30.26 8.29 -3.07
CA SER A 141 29.60 7.45 -4.09
C SER A 141 28.06 7.43 -3.98
N ASN A 142 27.47 8.21 -3.07
CA ASN A 142 26.01 8.35 -2.86
C ASN A 142 25.61 9.83 -2.75
N GLU A 143 26.34 10.74 -3.41
CA GLU A 143 25.94 12.14 -3.47
C GLU A 143 24.59 12.26 -4.19
N PHE A 144 23.68 13.00 -3.58
CA PHE A 144 22.43 13.43 -4.21
C PHE A 144 22.78 14.13 -5.52
N ASN A 145 22.50 13.44 -6.61
CA ASN A 145 22.82 13.88 -7.95
C ASN A 145 21.54 13.97 -8.79
N GLU A 146 21.66 14.60 -9.95
CA GLU A 146 20.53 14.83 -10.85
C GLU A 146 19.96 13.51 -11.39
N GLU A 147 20.79 12.48 -11.55
CA GLU A 147 20.40 11.13 -11.97
C GLU A 147 19.41 10.50 -10.98
N ILE A 148 19.71 10.53 -9.67
CA ILE A 148 18.82 10.01 -8.62
C ILE A 148 17.49 10.77 -8.60
N VAL A 149 17.51 12.08 -8.83
CA VAL A 149 16.29 12.90 -8.89
C VAL A 149 15.49 12.59 -10.15
N SER A 150 16.15 12.36 -11.29
CA SER A 150 15.51 11.94 -12.53
C SER A 150 14.85 10.56 -12.38
N ASP A 151 15.55 9.60 -11.80
CA ASP A 151 15.02 8.29 -11.45
C ASP A 151 13.81 8.38 -10.52
N TYR A 152 13.87 9.28 -9.53
CA TYR A 152 12.77 9.56 -8.63
C TYR A 152 11.58 10.15 -9.39
N TYR A 153 11.82 11.11 -10.29
CA TYR A 153 10.82 11.76 -11.12
C TYR A 153 10.07 10.75 -11.99
N VAL A 154 10.80 9.85 -12.67
CA VAL A 154 10.22 8.77 -13.48
C VAL A 154 9.34 7.86 -12.63
N LYS A 155 9.79 7.48 -11.43
CA LYS A 155 9.00 6.63 -10.51
C LYS A 155 7.77 7.35 -9.97
N LEU A 156 7.86 8.65 -9.71
CA LEU A 156 6.72 9.46 -9.27
C LEU A 156 5.67 9.56 -10.38
N SER A 157 6.10 9.82 -11.61
CA SER A 157 5.24 9.80 -12.80
C SER A 157 4.57 8.44 -12.99
N GLY A 158 5.32 7.35 -12.91
CA GLY A 158 4.78 5.99 -12.99
C GLY A 158 3.75 5.68 -11.90
N LEU A 159 3.97 6.17 -10.67
CA LEU A 159 2.97 6.05 -9.59
C LEU A 159 1.69 6.82 -9.93
N ILE A 160 1.79 8.06 -10.40
CA ILE A 160 0.63 8.89 -10.78
C ILE A 160 -0.20 8.20 -11.87
N THR A 161 0.47 7.68 -12.91
CA THR A 161 -0.19 6.94 -14.00
C THR A 161 -0.95 5.74 -13.46
N SER A 162 -0.30 4.88 -12.66
CA SER A 162 -0.96 3.69 -12.12
C SER A 162 -2.12 4.03 -11.19
N LEU A 163 -2.01 5.09 -10.38
CA LEU A 163 -3.13 5.55 -9.54
C LEU A 163 -4.30 6.05 -10.38
N THR A 164 -4.01 6.73 -11.49
CA THR A 164 -5.02 7.23 -12.42
C THR A 164 -5.74 6.09 -13.13
N GLU A 165 -5.02 5.07 -13.57
CA GLU A 165 -5.57 3.84 -14.16
C GLU A 165 -6.43 3.08 -13.14
N LEU A 166 -5.90 2.82 -11.95
CA LEU A 166 -6.63 2.16 -10.86
C LEU A 166 -7.93 2.90 -10.53
N ARG A 167 -7.90 4.24 -10.53
CA ARG A 167 -9.11 5.05 -10.31
C ARG A 167 -10.12 4.85 -11.43
N LYS A 168 -9.70 4.85 -12.70
CA LYS A 168 -10.56 4.62 -13.87
C LYS A 168 -11.18 3.22 -13.85
N ASP A 169 -10.38 2.20 -13.56
CA ASP A 169 -10.86 0.81 -13.51
C ASP A 169 -11.83 0.60 -12.36
N ASN A 170 -11.54 1.18 -11.20
CA ASN A 170 -12.45 1.13 -10.06
C ASN A 170 -13.77 1.83 -10.39
N ALA A 171 -13.75 2.98 -11.08
CA ALA A 171 -14.97 3.70 -11.46
C ALA A 171 -15.84 2.88 -12.43
N LYS A 172 -15.24 2.19 -13.40
CA LYS A 172 -15.97 1.29 -14.31
C LYS A 172 -16.64 0.14 -13.56
N SER A 173 -15.95 -0.46 -12.60
CA SER A 173 -16.45 -1.62 -11.84
C SER A 173 -17.59 -1.34 -10.85
N ILE A 174 -17.97 -0.07 -10.65
CA ILE A 174 -19.10 0.33 -9.79
C ILE A 174 -20.34 0.70 -10.62
N ASN A 175 -20.15 1.05 -11.89
CA ASN A 175 -21.23 1.40 -12.81
C ASN A 175 -21.71 0.20 -13.66
N VAL A 176 -21.28 -1.01 -13.29
CA VAL A 176 -21.76 -2.31 -13.80
C VAL A 176 -22.44 -3.03 -12.66
#